data_AF-A0A1F8EYN6-F1
#
_entry.id   AF-A0A1F8EYN6-F1
#
_cell.length_a   1.000
_cell.length_b   1.000
_cell.length_c   1.000
_cell.angle_alpha   90.00
_cell.angle_beta   90.00
_cell.angle_gamma   90.00
#
_symmetry.space_group_name_H-M   'P 1'
#
loop_
_entity.id
_entity.type
_entity.pdbx_description
1 polymer ?
#
loop_
_entity_poly.entity_id
_entity_poly.type
_entity_poly.pdbx_seq_one_letter_code
_entity_poly.pdbx_strand_id
1 'polypeptide(L)'
;MVTEFQKMVYDFVKTIPKGKTISYKDVAIGIGKPNAARAVGNALNRNPYAPKVPCHRVIRSNGKIGGFASGSHKKLQLLRKEEVKAFANPSHLRLGLQRNNKLSKDNLIRDNRDSRHRGLI
;
A
#
# COMPACT_ATOMS: atom_id res chain seq x y z
N MET A 1 11.37 4.80 -27.02
CA MET A 1 12.74 5.09 -26.54
C MET A 1 12.67 5.61 -25.11
N VAL A 2 13.60 5.20 -24.25
CA VAL A 2 13.68 5.67 -22.85
C VAL A 2 14.56 6.91 -22.81
N THR A 3 14.15 7.96 -22.10
CA THR A 3 14.95 9.18 -21.98
C THR A 3 16.08 9.02 -20.97
N GLU A 4 17.11 9.85 -21.05
CA GLU A 4 18.22 9.81 -20.07
C GLU A 4 17.71 10.03 -18.64
N PHE A 5 16.71 10.92 -18.46
CA PHE A 5 16.05 11.11 -17.18
C PHE A 5 15.37 9.83 -16.66
N GLN A 6 14.63 9.14 -17.53
CA GLN A 6 13.98 7.89 -17.15
C GLN A 6 15.01 6.80 -16.80
N LYS A 7 16.10 6.71 -17.57
CA LYS A 7 17.20 5.78 -17.30
C LYS A 7 17.82 6.02 -15.92
N MET A 8 18.17 7.26 -15.59
CA MET A 8 18.67 7.64 -14.25
C MET A 8 17.70 7.23 -13.13
N VAL A 9 16.40 7.51 -13.32
CA VAL A 9 15.36 7.11 -12.35
C VAL A 9 15.32 5.59 -12.19
N TYR A 10 15.34 4.84 -13.28
CA TYR A 10 15.24 3.38 -13.24
C TYR A 10 16.47 2.74 -12.61
N ASP A 11 17.66 3.24 -12.92
CA ASP A 11 18.90 2.72 -12.36
C ASP A 11 19.01 3.03 -10.87
N PHE A 12 18.61 4.23 -10.44
CA PHE A 12 18.52 4.55 -9.01
C PHE A 12 17.50 3.66 -8.29
N VAL A 13 16.31 3.44 -8.87
CA VAL A 13 15.26 2.66 -8.22
C VAL A 13 15.64 1.17 -8.07
N LYS A 14 16.50 0.64 -8.94
CA LYS A 14 17.05 -0.73 -8.79
C LYS A 14 17.91 -0.90 -7.54
N THR A 15 18.52 0.17 -7.03
CA THR A 15 19.39 0.09 -5.84
C THR A 15 18.61 -0.01 -4.53
N ILE A 16 17.30 0.27 -4.54
CA ILE A 16 16.46 0.23 -3.35
C ILE A 16 16.33 -1.23 -2.89
N PRO A 17 16.77 -1.59 -1.66
CA PRO A 17 16.70 -2.96 -1.19
C PRO A 17 15.26 -3.41 -0.95
N LYS A 18 15.04 -4.74 -1.03
CA LYS A 18 13.75 -5.36 -0.71
C LYS A 18 13.33 -5.03 0.72
N GLY A 19 12.05 -4.76 0.94
CA GLY A 19 11.53 -4.44 2.27
C GLY A 19 11.78 -3.00 2.73
N LYS A 20 12.41 -2.17 1.89
CA LYS A 20 12.55 -0.73 2.10
C LYS A 20 11.78 0.06 1.06
N THR A 21 11.39 1.26 1.45
CA THR A 21 10.74 2.23 0.58
C THR A 21 11.36 3.59 0.74
N ILE A 22 11.32 4.36 -0.33
CA ILE A 22 11.76 5.76 -0.33
C ILE A 22 10.70 6.63 -0.99
N SER A 23 10.78 7.94 -0.79
CA SER A 23 9.83 8.85 -1.43
C SER A 23 10.25 9.24 -2.84
N TYR A 24 9.30 9.72 -3.65
CA TYR A 24 9.61 10.34 -4.95
C TYR A 24 10.60 11.51 -4.82
N LYS A 25 10.57 12.22 -3.69
CA LYS A 25 11.51 13.30 -3.40
C LYS A 25 12.92 12.76 -3.16
N ASP A 26 13.04 11.66 -2.43
CA ASP A 26 14.35 11.04 -2.13
C ASP A 26 15.00 10.49 -3.41
N VAL A 27 14.21 9.90 -4.31
CA VAL A 27 14.70 9.52 -5.65
C VAL A 27 15.22 10.73 -6.41
N ALA A 28 14.44 11.82 -6.42
CA ALA A 28 14.80 13.05 -7.12
C ALA A 28 16.10 13.66 -6.59
N ILE A 29 16.30 13.65 -5.26
CA ILE A 29 17.55 14.05 -4.61
C ILE A 29 18.70 13.10 -5.01
N GLY A 30 18.46 11.79 -4.94
CA GLY A 30 19.47 10.77 -5.24
C GLY A 30 19.99 10.77 -6.68
N ILE A 31 19.19 11.25 -7.64
CA ILE A 31 19.61 11.45 -9.04
C ILE A 31 20.13 12.87 -9.32
N GLY A 32 20.34 13.70 -8.29
CA GLY A 32 20.85 15.08 -8.44
C GLY A 32 19.84 16.07 -9.04
N LYS A 33 18.53 15.78 -8.96
CA LYS A 33 17.44 16.62 -9.49
C LYS A 33 16.38 16.87 -8.41
N PRO A 34 16.68 17.61 -7.32
CA PRO A 34 15.81 17.70 -6.13
C PRO A 34 14.37 18.18 -6.40
N ASN A 35 14.16 19.00 -7.43
CA ASN A 35 12.85 19.53 -7.80
C ASN A 35 12.04 18.60 -8.74
N ALA A 36 12.55 17.41 -9.07
CA ALA A 36 11.98 16.53 -10.10
C ALA A 36 11.02 15.45 -9.56
N ALA A 37 10.54 15.53 -8.31
CA ALA A 37 9.71 14.48 -7.70
C ALA A 37 8.46 14.10 -8.53
N ARG A 38 7.77 15.08 -9.15
CA ARG A 38 6.64 14.80 -10.05
C ARG A 38 7.08 14.09 -11.33
N ALA A 39 8.21 14.52 -11.92
CA ALA A 39 8.78 13.89 -13.11
C ALA A 39 9.22 12.45 -12.83
N VAL A 40 9.80 12.17 -11.65
CA VAL A 40 10.09 10.81 -11.18
C VAL A 40 8.82 9.96 -11.16
N GLY A 41 7.73 10.46 -10.60
CA GLY A 41 6.44 9.77 -10.59
C GLY A 41 5.95 9.42 -11.99
N ASN A 42 6.07 10.36 -12.94
CA ASN A 42 5.71 10.14 -14.34
C ASN A 42 6.61 9.10 -15.04
N ALA A 43 7.92 9.14 -14.78
CA ALA A 43 8.87 8.16 -15.30
C ALA A 43 8.56 6.75 -14.79
N LEU A 44 8.24 6.61 -13.51
CA LEU A 44 7.86 5.33 -12.89
C LEU A 44 6.51 4.82 -13.38
N ASN A 45 5.56 5.70 -13.69
CA ASN A 45 4.27 5.31 -14.25
C ASN A 45 4.37 4.78 -15.69
N ARG A 46 5.39 5.20 -16.44
CA ARG A 46 5.65 4.76 -17.82
C ARG A 46 6.73 3.67 -17.90
N ASN A 47 7.08 3.04 -16.78
CA ASN A 47 8.16 2.06 -16.70
C ASN A 47 7.84 0.80 -17.52
N PRO A 48 8.54 0.55 -18.64
CA PRO A 48 8.32 -0.66 -19.46
C PRO A 48 9.02 -1.89 -18.88
N TYR A 49 9.86 -1.72 -17.87
CA TYR A 49 10.70 -2.77 -17.27
C TYR A 49 10.13 -3.31 -15.95
N ALA A 50 8.86 -3.07 -15.65
CA ALA A 50 8.21 -3.70 -14.51
C ALA A 50 8.13 -5.23 -14.75
N PRO A 51 8.43 -6.10 -13.76
CA PRO A 51 8.76 -5.81 -12.35
C PRO A 51 10.27 -5.71 -12.04
N LYS A 52 11.17 -5.83 -13.02
CA LYS A 52 12.63 -5.78 -12.81
C LYS A 52 13.08 -4.46 -12.17
N VAL A 53 12.45 -3.35 -12.54
CA VAL A 53 12.59 -2.06 -11.84
C VAL A 53 11.51 -1.99 -10.74
N PRO A 54 11.87 -1.98 -9.44
CA PRO A 54 10.92 -2.11 -8.33
C PRO A 54 10.18 -0.80 -8.02
N CYS A 55 9.40 -0.30 -8.98
CA CYS A 55 8.68 0.96 -8.87
C CYS A 55 7.60 0.97 -7.76
N HIS A 56 7.22 -0.19 -7.23
CA HIS A 56 6.34 -0.30 -6.06
C HIS A 56 7.01 0.17 -4.75
N ARG A 57 8.35 0.20 -4.68
CA ARG A 57 9.11 0.66 -3.49
C ARG A 57 9.16 2.18 -3.33
N VAL A 58 8.72 2.96 -4.33
CA VAL A 58 8.72 4.43 -4.28
C VAL A 58 7.34 4.94 -3.90
N ILE A 59 7.22 5.73 -2.82
CA ILE A 59 5.93 6.21 -2.27
C ILE A 59 5.91 7.73 -2.08
N ARG A 60 4.80 8.28 -1.58
CA ARG A 60 4.74 9.70 -1.23
C ARG A 60 5.51 9.95 0.07
N SER A 61 6.05 11.15 0.24
CA SER A 61 6.80 11.54 1.45
C SER A 61 5.97 11.50 2.74
N ASN A 62 4.64 11.58 2.65
CA ASN A 62 3.72 11.44 3.78
C ASN A 62 3.35 9.98 4.10
N GLY A 63 4.08 9.01 3.57
CA GLY A 63 3.82 7.58 3.75
C GLY A 63 2.65 7.03 2.93
N LYS A 64 1.83 7.88 2.28
CA LYS A 64 0.70 7.38 1.49
C LYS A 64 1.17 6.69 0.20
N ILE A 65 0.42 5.68 -0.21
CA ILE A 65 0.62 5.02 -1.50
C ILE A 65 0.29 6.02 -2.62
N GLY A 66 1.28 6.30 -3.48
CA GLY A 66 1.09 7.12 -4.68
C GLY A 66 0.49 6.32 -5.83
N GLY A 67 0.28 6.98 -6.96
CA GLY A 67 -0.16 6.32 -8.20
C GLY A 67 0.77 5.18 -8.61
N PHE A 68 0.18 4.16 -9.22
CA PHE A 68 0.90 3.00 -9.76
C PHE A 68 0.25 2.59 -11.07
N ALA A 69 1.04 2.35 -12.10
CA ALA A 69 0.56 2.03 -13.45
C ALA A 69 -0.40 0.82 -13.45
N SER A 70 -0.13 -0.17 -12.61
CA SER A 70 -0.96 -1.36 -12.46
C SER A 70 -1.95 -1.29 -11.28
N GLY A 71 -2.23 -0.09 -10.77
CA GLY A 71 -3.17 0.16 -9.68
C GLY A 71 -2.57 0.04 -8.26
N SER A 72 -3.09 0.87 -7.35
CA SER A 72 -2.59 0.98 -5.97
C SER A 72 -2.73 -0.32 -5.17
N HIS A 73 -3.70 -1.18 -5.49
CA HIS A 73 -3.90 -2.46 -4.83
C HIS A 73 -2.75 -3.44 -5.09
N LYS A 74 -2.29 -3.54 -6.35
CA LYS A 74 -1.15 -4.39 -6.73
C LYS A 74 0.15 -3.92 -6.08
N LYS A 75 0.35 -2.60 -5.99
CA LYS A 75 1.47 -1.99 -5.27
C LYS A 75 1.49 -2.39 -3.79
N LEU A 76 0.33 -2.33 -3.13
CA LEU A 76 0.21 -2.73 -1.73
C LEU A 76 0.49 -4.23 -1.53
N GLN A 77 -0.01 -5.09 -2.42
CA GLN A 77 0.28 -6.53 -2.36
C GLN A 77 1.78 -6.82 -2.49
N LEU A 78 2.48 -6.15 -3.40
CA LEU A 78 3.94 -6.30 -3.56
C LEU A 78 4.70 -5.82 -2.31
N LEU A 79 4.32 -4.68 -1.75
CA LEU A 79 4.93 -4.17 -0.51
C LEU A 79 4.69 -5.12 0.69
N ARG A 80 3.49 -5.71 0.79
CA ARG A 80 3.17 -6.73 1.81
C ARG A 80 4.00 -7.99 1.65
N LYS A 81 4.20 -8.47 0.41
CA LYS A 81 5.07 -9.63 0.11
C LYS A 81 6.55 -9.37 0.44
N GLU A 82 6.95 -8.10 0.50
CA GLU A 82 8.28 -7.69 0.93
C GLU A 82 8.37 -7.37 2.43
N GLU A 83 7.30 -7.64 3.20
CA GLU A 83 7.22 -7.39 4.63
C GLU A 83 7.49 -5.92 5.03
N VAL A 84 7.17 -5.00 4.11
CA VAL A 84 7.27 -3.57 4.38
C VAL A 84 6.25 -3.20 5.45
N LYS A 85 6.75 -2.86 6.66
CA LYS A 85 5.90 -2.48 7.80
C LYS A 85 5.03 -1.26 7.43
N ALA A 86 3.74 -1.40 7.72
CA ALA A 86 2.66 -0.57 7.19
C ALA A 86 2.86 0.93 7.39
N PHE A 87 2.61 1.68 6.32
CA PHE A 87 2.57 3.14 6.32
C PHE A 87 1.28 3.65 6.96
N ALA A 88 1.34 4.84 7.56
CA ALA A 88 0.24 5.45 8.28
C ALA A 88 -1.08 5.47 7.48
N ASN A 89 -2.11 4.91 8.11
CA ASN A 89 -3.55 4.91 7.78
C ASN A 89 -4.10 3.92 6.72
N PRO A 90 -4.68 2.79 7.18
CA PRO A 90 -5.57 1.91 6.41
C PRO A 90 -6.90 2.54 5.97
N SER A 91 -7.23 3.78 6.36
CA SER A 91 -8.56 4.38 6.14
C SER A 91 -8.91 4.67 4.68
N HIS A 92 -7.94 4.64 3.75
CA HIS A 92 -8.20 4.77 2.31
C HIS A 92 -8.44 3.43 1.59
N LEU A 93 -8.41 2.28 2.28
CA LEU A 93 -8.76 0.96 1.72
C LEU A 93 -10.28 0.72 1.63
N ARG A 94 -11.08 1.77 1.47
CA ARG A 94 -12.53 1.64 1.20
C ARG A 94 -12.78 1.48 -0.30
N LEU A 95 -12.20 0.45 -0.90
CA LEU A 95 -12.56 -0.04 -2.24
C LEU A 95 -12.41 -1.57 -2.24
N GLY A 96 -13.52 -2.27 -2.00
CA GLY A 96 -13.75 -3.59 -2.59
C GLY A 96 -13.47 -4.85 -1.76
N LEU A 97 -13.51 -4.83 -0.42
CA LEU A 97 -13.79 -6.09 0.32
C LEU A 97 -15.32 -6.29 0.34
N GLN A 98 -15.84 -6.98 -0.67
CA GLN A 98 -17.13 -7.67 -0.56
C GLN A 98 -17.03 -8.58 0.67
N ARG A 99 -17.82 -8.24 1.69
CA ARG A 99 -18.01 -9.02 2.91
C ARG A 99 -18.72 -10.32 2.55
N ASN A 100 -17.97 -11.37 2.25
CA ASN A 100 -18.49 -12.73 2.31
C ASN A 100 -17.71 -13.51 3.38
N ASN A 101 -18.09 -13.27 4.63
CA ASN A 101 -17.98 -14.31 5.66
C ASN A 101 -19.04 -14.02 6.75
N LYS A 102 -20.26 -14.53 6.53
CA LYS A 102 -21.20 -14.78 7.64
C LYS A 102 -20.57 -15.88 8.49
N LEU A 103 -19.96 -15.51 9.61
CA LEU A 103 -19.75 -16.44 10.71
C LEU A 103 -20.35 -15.81 11.97
N SER A 104 -21.41 -16.47 12.44
CA SER A 104 -22.30 -16.12 13.54
C SER A 104 -21.59 -15.66 14.80
N LYS A 105 -22.11 -14.57 15.39
CA LYS A 105 -21.97 -14.25 16.81
C LYS A 105 -23.25 -13.58 17.30
N ASP A 106 -24.36 -14.31 17.20
CA ASP A 106 -25.49 -14.10 18.10
C ASP A 106 -25.21 -14.98 19.32
N ASN A 107 -24.48 -14.44 20.31
CA ASN A 107 -24.64 -14.83 21.70
C ASN A 107 -23.84 -13.95 22.64
N LEU A 108 -24.51 -13.61 23.74
CA LEU A 108 -24.15 -12.75 24.86
C LEU A 108 -24.23 -11.26 24.54
N ILE A 109 -25.37 -10.63 24.81
CA ILE A 109 -25.67 -9.98 26.11
C ILE A 109 -27.20 -9.78 26.23
N ARG A 110 -27.87 -10.58 27.07
CA ARG A 110 -29.07 -10.16 27.83
C ARG A 110 -29.10 -10.97 29.12
N ASP A 111 -28.40 -10.47 30.12
CA ASP A 111 -28.69 -10.81 31.50
C ASP A 111 -29.94 -10.06 31.96
N ASN A 112 -30.72 -10.75 32.78
CA ASN A 112 -31.39 -10.29 33.99
C ASN A 112 -32.93 -10.26 34.00
N ARG A 113 -33.45 -10.97 35.02
CA ARG A 113 -34.81 -11.03 35.58
C ARG A 113 -35.77 -12.05 34.94
N ASP A 114 -35.87 -13.26 35.51
CA ASP A 114 -36.82 -13.47 36.61
C ASP A 114 -36.60 -14.85 37.28
N SER A 115 -36.51 -14.85 38.59
CA SER A 115 -36.49 -16.05 39.43
C SER A 115 -37.74 -16.01 40.29
N ARG A 116 -38.62 -17.01 40.10
CA ARG A 116 -39.80 -17.46 40.90
C ARG A 116 -40.80 -18.00 39.85
N HIS A 117 -41.32 -19.23 39.82
CA HIS A 117 -41.67 -20.23 40.83
C HIS A 117 -41.89 -21.56 40.07
N ARG A 118 -41.22 -22.68 40.42
CA ARG A 118 -41.84 -23.95 40.89
C ARG A 118 -43.38 -23.85 41.02
N GLY A 119 -44.24 -24.72 40.52
CA GLY A 119 -44.22 -26.16 40.25
C GLY A 119 -45.69 -26.64 40.38
N LEU A 120 -46.01 -27.85 39.89
CA LEU A 120 -47.13 -28.76 40.29
C LEU A 120 -48.46 -28.05 40.65
N ILE A 121 -49.56 -28.24 39.93
CA ILE A 121 -50.41 -29.45 39.82
C ILE A 121 -51.28 -29.30 38.56
#